data_AF-A0A7T5EX69-F1
#
_entry.id   AF-A0A7T5EX69-F1
#
_cell.length_a   1.000
_cell.length_b   1.000
_cell.length_c   1.000
_cell.angle_alpha   90.00
_cell.angle_beta   90.00
_cell.angle_gamma   90.00
#
_symmetry.space_group_name_H-M   'P 1'
#
loop_
_entity.id
_entity.type
_entity.pdbx_description
1 polymer ?
#
loop_
_entity_poly.entity_id
_entity_poly.type
_entity_poly.pdbx_seq_one_letter_code
_entity_poly.pdbx_strand_id
1 'polypeptide(L)'
;MTLAELHGKLSAQEESEDLLTSDVFGTFKYVSPGRGLIPFLRTSKNLLGESFREHGPVVDAEYLFWPKTTGFHREPDVLCILTGQDGTVTTIIVECKYTSPKSNSLDSHSWSHGDQLAEQYYDLVTNRLNVSDANYMKISSSERKYLFYVTAHYALPRADIQESAELLRNKGVNESYNCLFWTSWRKVNSIIEPQIADSETDTMTVRLLTDLRLLLHRKRLVPFQGFKAVDSFDADGLNRPFFWRQAGAEF
;
A
#
# COMPACT_ATOMS: atom_id res chain seq x y z
N MET A 1 -5.29 -0.12 -13.52
CA MET A 1 -6.61 0.53 -13.46
C MET A 1 -7.40 0.30 -14.71
N THR A 2 -8.47 -0.48 -14.60
CA THR A 2 -9.36 -0.73 -15.73
C THR A 2 -10.61 0.14 -15.62
N LEU A 3 -11.00 0.80 -16.72
CA LEU A 3 -12.26 1.55 -16.77
C LEU A 3 -13.47 0.63 -16.51
N ALA A 4 -13.36 -0.66 -16.84
CA ALA A 4 -14.37 -1.66 -16.54
C ALA A 4 -14.67 -1.74 -15.03
N GLU A 5 -13.64 -1.71 -14.19
CA GLU A 5 -13.80 -1.74 -12.73
C GLU A 5 -14.44 -0.46 -12.20
N LEU A 6 -13.98 0.70 -12.69
CA LEU A 6 -14.54 1.99 -12.33
C LEU A 6 -16.05 2.07 -12.63
N HIS A 7 -16.47 1.49 -13.75
CA HIS A 7 -17.87 1.41 -14.17
C HIS A 7 -18.62 0.19 -13.62
N GLY A 8 -18.03 -0.58 -12.70
CA GLY A 8 -18.70 -1.69 -12.01
C GLY A 8 -19.01 -2.89 -12.89
N LYS A 9 -18.26 -3.09 -13.98
CA LYS A 9 -18.43 -4.21 -14.91
C LYS A 9 -17.77 -5.50 -14.43
N LEU A 10 -17.00 -5.46 -13.34
CA LEU A 10 -16.22 -6.59 -12.80
C LEU A 10 -16.77 -7.09 -11.46
N SER A 11 -18.09 -7.21 -11.31
CA SER A 11 -18.76 -7.49 -10.02
C SER A 11 -18.21 -8.71 -9.25
N ALA A 12 -17.70 -9.73 -9.95
CA ALA A 12 -17.11 -10.92 -9.32
C ALA A 12 -15.68 -10.70 -8.78
N GLN A 13 -14.96 -9.71 -9.30
CA GLN A 13 -13.59 -9.39 -8.93
C GLN A 13 -13.45 -8.04 -8.20
N GLU A 14 -14.54 -7.34 -7.87
CA GLU A 14 -14.46 -6.04 -7.19
C GLU A 14 -13.76 -6.10 -5.83
N GLU A 15 -13.75 -7.27 -5.20
CA GLU A 15 -13.04 -7.54 -3.94
C GLU A 15 -11.65 -8.15 -4.13
N SER A 16 -11.17 -8.25 -5.38
CA SER A 16 -9.85 -8.79 -5.68
C SER A 16 -8.75 -7.86 -5.17
N GLU A 17 -7.89 -8.46 -4.35
CA GLU A 17 -6.65 -7.86 -3.85
C GLU A 17 -5.69 -7.55 -5.00
N ASP A 18 -5.45 -8.51 -5.89
CA ASP A 18 -4.60 -8.35 -7.06
C ASP A 18 -5.03 -7.19 -7.95
N LEU A 19 -6.35 -7.04 -8.19
CA LEU A 19 -6.86 -5.91 -8.96
C LEU A 19 -6.58 -4.58 -8.26
N LEU A 20 -6.88 -4.46 -6.96
CA LEU A 20 -6.60 -3.24 -6.20
C LEU A 20 -5.10 -2.90 -6.19
N THR A 21 -4.23 -3.90 -5.97
CA THR A 21 -2.78 -3.76 -6.05
C THR A 21 -2.36 -3.23 -7.41
N SER A 22 -2.82 -3.87 -8.49
CA SER A 22 -2.50 -3.48 -9.86
C SER A 22 -3.02 -2.08 -10.21
N ASP A 23 -4.14 -1.66 -9.61
CA ASP A 23 -4.75 -0.37 -9.85
C ASP A 23 -4.00 0.75 -9.15
N VAL A 24 -3.68 0.57 -7.86
CA VAL A 24 -2.93 1.58 -7.09
C VAL A 24 -1.49 1.66 -7.57
N PHE A 25 -0.75 0.55 -7.55
CA PHE A 25 0.67 0.56 -7.91
C PHE A 25 0.89 0.71 -9.41
N GLY A 26 -0.04 0.22 -10.24
CA GLY A 26 0.01 0.47 -11.68
C GLY A 26 -0.20 1.95 -12.00
N THR A 27 -1.06 2.65 -11.26
CA THR A 27 -1.18 4.11 -11.38
C THR A 27 0.10 4.80 -10.94
N PHE A 28 0.66 4.41 -9.78
CA PHE A 28 1.91 4.97 -9.28
C PHE A 28 3.10 4.78 -10.23
N LYS A 29 3.13 3.67 -10.97
CA LYS A 29 4.15 3.40 -12.00
C LYS A 29 4.15 4.44 -13.14
N TYR A 30 3.02 5.08 -13.43
CA TYR A 30 2.89 6.03 -14.55
C TYR A 30 2.89 7.50 -14.12
N VAL A 31 3.08 7.78 -12.83
CA VAL A 31 3.28 9.14 -12.31
C VAL A 31 4.67 9.24 -11.70
N SER A 32 5.20 10.46 -11.55
CA SER A 32 6.51 10.63 -10.90
C SER A 32 6.49 10.04 -9.47
N PRO A 33 7.58 9.43 -8.97
CA PRO A 33 7.60 8.83 -7.63
C PRO A 33 7.15 9.79 -6.52
N GLY A 34 7.53 11.07 -6.64
CA GLY A 34 7.16 12.14 -5.71
C GLY A 34 5.68 12.52 -5.66
N ARG A 35 4.87 12.09 -6.64
CA ARG A 35 3.42 12.36 -6.72
C ARG A 35 2.54 11.14 -6.41
N GLY A 36 3.15 9.96 -6.25
CA GLY A 36 2.43 8.73 -5.97
C GLY A 36 3.10 7.92 -4.87
N LEU A 37 4.06 7.09 -5.26
CA LEU A 37 4.67 6.11 -4.37
C LEU A 37 5.32 6.74 -3.13
N ILE A 38 6.14 7.77 -3.26
CA ILE A 38 6.89 8.33 -2.12
C ILE A 38 5.96 8.94 -1.06
N PRO A 39 5.01 9.84 -1.42
CA PRO A 39 3.99 10.28 -0.47
C PRO A 39 3.25 9.13 0.21
N PHE A 40 2.91 8.08 -0.54
CA PHE A 40 2.23 6.91 0.01
C PHE A 40 3.11 6.14 1.01
N LEU A 41 4.37 5.85 0.67
CA LEU A 41 5.30 5.16 1.58
C LEU A 41 5.52 5.95 2.87
N ARG A 42 5.60 7.29 2.82
CA ARG A 42 5.76 8.14 4.01
C ARG A 42 4.58 8.07 4.99
N THR A 43 3.40 7.62 4.55
CA THR A 43 2.26 7.39 5.45
C THR A 43 2.42 6.16 6.34
N SER A 44 3.41 5.31 6.04
CA SER A 44 3.62 4.07 6.76
C SER A 44 4.15 4.28 8.18
N LYS A 45 4.01 3.25 8.99
CA LYS A 45 4.49 3.18 10.37
C LYS A 45 5.11 1.81 10.65
N ASN A 46 6.27 1.78 11.31
CA ASN A 46 6.81 0.56 11.89
C ASN A 46 6.23 0.31 13.29
N LEU A 47 6.67 -0.77 13.95
CA LEU A 47 6.19 -1.13 15.29
C LEU A 47 6.56 -0.11 16.39
N LEU A 48 7.62 0.68 16.14
CA LEU A 48 8.08 1.78 16.99
C LEU A 48 7.29 3.09 16.75
N GLY A 49 6.40 3.12 15.75
CA GLY A 49 5.60 4.31 15.38
C GLY A 49 6.34 5.30 14.47
N GLU A 50 7.51 4.93 13.98
CA GLU A 50 8.32 5.74 13.08
C GLU A 50 7.78 5.65 11.66
N SER A 51 7.78 6.77 10.94
CA SER A 51 7.43 6.79 9.53
C SER A 51 8.63 6.45 8.67
N PHE A 52 8.37 5.77 7.55
CA PHE A 52 9.38 5.62 6.52
C PHE A 52 9.87 6.97 6.02
N ARG A 53 11.19 7.05 5.80
CA ARG A 53 11.87 8.19 5.21
C ARG A 53 12.88 7.67 4.20
N GLU A 54 12.74 8.10 2.97
CA GLU A 54 13.77 7.87 1.95
C GLU A 54 15.06 8.63 2.29
N HIS A 55 16.17 8.13 1.75
CA HIS A 55 17.48 8.73 1.94
C HIS A 55 17.81 9.69 0.81
N GLY A 56 17.21 10.88 0.91
CA GLY A 56 17.31 11.92 -0.11
C GLY A 56 16.29 11.78 -1.23
N PRO A 57 16.32 12.69 -2.21
CA PRO A 57 15.33 12.72 -3.29
C PRO A 57 15.40 11.45 -4.16
N VAL A 58 14.27 10.74 -4.27
CA VAL A 58 14.11 9.62 -5.20
C VAL A 58 13.80 10.17 -6.59
N VAL A 59 14.62 9.79 -7.57
CA VAL A 59 14.49 10.25 -8.96
C VAL A 59 13.82 9.21 -9.85
N ASP A 60 13.89 7.93 -9.48
CA ASP A 60 13.29 6.84 -10.25
C ASP A 60 12.74 5.73 -9.33
N ALA A 61 11.72 5.03 -9.82
CA ALA A 61 11.12 3.89 -9.16
C ALA A 61 10.72 2.82 -10.19
N GLU A 62 11.32 1.64 -10.08
CA GLU A 62 10.92 0.46 -10.85
C GLU A 62 9.93 -0.39 -10.07
N TYR A 63 8.98 -1.00 -10.77
CA TYR A 63 7.92 -1.83 -10.20
C TYR A 63 7.90 -3.18 -10.89
N LEU A 64 8.07 -4.24 -10.10
CA LEU A 64 7.89 -5.62 -10.53
C LEU A 64 6.67 -6.18 -9.80
N PHE A 65 5.63 -6.55 -10.54
CA PHE A 65 4.42 -7.14 -9.98
C PHE A 65 4.57 -8.65 -9.88
N TRP A 66 4.12 -9.21 -8.75
CA TRP A 66 4.14 -10.64 -8.47
C TRP A 66 5.50 -11.33 -8.75
N PRO A 67 6.65 -10.77 -8.30
CA PRO A 67 7.92 -11.48 -8.42
C PRO A 67 7.87 -12.78 -7.60
N LYS A 68 8.56 -13.82 -8.05
CA LYS A 68 8.66 -15.06 -7.27
C LYS A 68 9.92 -15.04 -6.41
N THR A 69 9.80 -15.43 -5.15
CA THR A 69 10.98 -15.74 -4.32
C THR A 69 11.44 -17.17 -4.59
N THR A 70 12.74 -17.44 -4.40
CA THR A 70 13.33 -18.77 -4.68
C THR A 70 13.63 -19.57 -3.42
N GLY A 71 13.65 -18.94 -2.23
CA GLY A 71 13.88 -19.65 -0.97
C GLY A 71 12.60 -20.29 -0.45
N PHE A 72 11.58 -19.49 -0.21
CA PHE A 72 10.28 -19.91 0.32
C PHE A 72 9.17 -20.02 -0.73
N HIS A 73 9.48 -19.76 -2.00
CA HIS A 73 8.53 -19.86 -3.12
C HIS A 73 7.27 -18.99 -2.91
N ARG A 74 7.47 -17.81 -2.32
CA ARG A 74 6.42 -16.81 -2.11
C ARG A 74 6.30 -15.93 -3.33
N GLU A 75 5.18 -15.25 -3.44
CA GLU A 75 4.89 -14.28 -4.48
C GLU A 75 4.42 -12.99 -3.79
N PRO A 76 5.32 -12.06 -3.46
CA PRO A 76 4.92 -10.74 -2.99
C PRO A 76 4.15 -10.00 -4.09
N ASP A 77 3.22 -9.13 -3.71
CA ASP A 77 2.40 -8.39 -4.66
C ASP A 77 3.21 -7.44 -5.56
N VAL A 78 4.13 -6.68 -4.97
CA VAL A 78 4.97 -5.72 -5.70
C VAL A 78 6.38 -5.68 -5.10
N LEU A 79 7.39 -5.61 -5.95
CA LEU A 79 8.75 -5.24 -5.59
C LEU A 79 9.08 -3.89 -6.23
N CYS A 80 9.38 -2.91 -5.39
CA CYS A 80 9.80 -1.58 -5.79
C CYS A 80 11.32 -1.44 -5.65
N ILE A 81 11.99 -0.92 -6.67
CA ILE A 81 13.41 -0.54 -6.61
C ILE A 81 13.48 0.97 -6.78
N LEU A 82 13.87 1.67 -5.72
CA LEU A 82 13.99 3.12 -5.70
C LEU A 82 15.43 3.52 -5.96
N THR A 83 15.63 4.46 -6.87
CA THR A 83 16.95 5.05 -7.14
C THR A 83 16.96 6.51 -6.67
N GLY A 84 17.86 6.81 -5.75
CA GLY A 84 18.12 8.16 -5.24
C GLY A 84 18.93 8.99 -6.23
N GLN A 85 18.88 10.31 -6.08
CA GLN A 85 19.65 11.25 -6.92
C GLN A 85 21.17 11.03 -6.81
N ASP A 86 21.65 10.53 -5.67
CA ASP A 86 23.04 10.18 -5.39
C ASP A 86 23.43 8.77 -5.87
N GLY A 87 22.51 8.05 -6.53
CA GLY A 87 22.70 6.68 -6.98
C GLY A 87 22.42 5.62 -5.91
N THR A 88 22.02 6.03 -4.70
CA THR A 88 21.62 5.06 -3.66
C THR A 88 20.42 4.23 -4.12
N VAL A 89 20.45 2.94 -3.81
CA VAL A 89 19.37 2.01 -4.15
C VAL A 89 18.69 1.56 -2.86
N THR A 90 17.35 1.66 -2.84
CA THR A 90 16.51 1.10 -1.79
C THR A 90 15.52 0.12 -2.41
N THR A 91 15.42 -1.08 -1.83
CA THR A 91 14.52 -2.13 -2.34
C THR A 91 13.40 -2.39 -1.36
N ILE A 92 12.17 -2.45 -1.85
CA ILE A 92 10.98 -2.57 -1.02
C ILE A 92 10.11 -3.68 -1.57
N ILE A 93 9.86 -4.72 -0.77
CA ILE A 93 8.74 -5.62 -1.02
C ILE A 93 7.47 -4.96 -0.47
N VAL A 94 6.38 -5.06 -1.21
CA VAL A 94 5.04 -4.71 -0.79
C VAL A 94 4.21 -5.98 -0.78
N GLU A 95 3.58 -6.26 0.35
CA GLU A 95 2.54 -7.27 0.50
C GLU A 95 1.23 -6.56 0.85
N CYS A 96 0.20 -6.86 0.10
CA CYS A 96 -1.10 -6.22 0.13
C CYS A 96 -2.12 -7.16 0.77
N LYS A 97 -3.06 -6.58 1.52
CA LYS A 97 -4.30 -7.26 1.93
C LYS A 97 -5.50 -6.37 1.70
N TYR A 98 -6.55 -6.90 1.08
CA TYR A 98 -7.80 -6.17 0.93
C TYR A 98 -8.90 -6.73 1.84
N THR A 99 -9.38 -7.94 1.55
CA THR A 99 -10.45 -8.62 2.28
C THR A 99 -9.95 -9.82 3.08
N SER A 100 -8.82 -10.40 2.68
CA SER A 100 -8.22 -11.58 3.31
C SER A 100 -7.31 -11.20 4.48
N PRO A 101 -7.24 -12.03 5.55
CA PRO A 101 -6.23 -11.88 6.58
C PRO A 101 -4.84 -12.22 6.04
N LYS A 102 -3.80 -11.89 6.82
CA LYS A 102 -2.42 -12.34 6.56
C LYS A 102 -2.38 -13.86 6.40
N SER A 103 -1.70 -14.34 5.36
CA SER A 103 -1.58 -15.79 5.12
C SER A 103 -0.71 -16.44 6.21
N ASN A 104 -1.13 -17.62 6.67
CA ASN A 104 -0.46 -18.40 7.71
C ASN A 104 -0.34 -17.69 9.07
N SER A 105 -1.32 -16.86 9.44
CA SER A 105 -1.50 -16.54 10.86
C SER A 105 -1.69 -17.83 11.65
N LEU A 106 -1.07 -17.95 12.83
CA LEU A 106 -1.03 -19.15 13.69
C LEU A 106 -2.39 -19.85 13.96
N ASP A 107 -3.53 -19.18 13.70
CA ASP A 107 -4.88 -19.75 13.80
C ASP A 107 -5.19 -20.82 12.72
N SER A 108 -4.41 -20.91 11.65
CA SER A 108 -4.55 -22.01 10.70
C SER A 108 -3.85 -23.27 11.24
N HIS A 109 -4.60 -24.33 11.54
CA HIS A 109 -4.10 -25.60 12.09
C HIS A 109 -3.15 -26.40 11.17
N SER A 110 -2.50 -25.74 10.20
CA SER A 110 -1.41 -26.27 9.39
C SER A 110 -0.08 -25.82 9.98
N TRP A 111 0.52 -26.66 10.82
CA TRP A 111 1.85 -26.48 11.40
C TRP A 111 3.01 -26.50 10.37
N SER A 112 2.73 -26.37 9.07
CA SER A 112 3.70 -26.59 7.98
C SER A 112 3.93 -25.40 7.05
N HIS A 113 3.30 -24.24 7.27
CA HIS A 113 3.50 -23.07 6.41
C HIS A 113 3.95 -21.90 7.27
N GLY A 114 5.16 -21.40 7.05
CA GLY A 114 5.71 -20.29 7.84
C GLY A 114 5.06 -18.94 7.55
N ASP A 115 5.52 -17.93 8.28
CA ASP A 115 5.01 -16.56 8.24
C ASP A 115 5.34 -15.86 6.92
N GLN A 116 4.29 -15.44 6.20
CA GLN A 116 4.41 -14.89 4.86
C GLN A 116 5.34 -13.67 4.80
N LEU A 117 5.17 -12.69 5.70
CA LEU A 117 5.94 -11.44 5.65
C LEU A 117 7.40 -11.69 6.02
N ALA A 118 7.64 -12.51 7.05
CA ALA A 118 8.98 -12.86 7.49
C ALA A 118 9.74 -13.62 6.39
N GLU A 119 9.10 -14.58 5.73
CA GLU A 119 9.73 -15.36 4.66
C GLU A 119 10.05 -14.50 3.42
N GLN A 120 9.12 -13.64 2.99
CA GLN A 120 9.34 -12.73 1.88
C GLN A 120 10.48 -11.74 2.18
N TYR A 121 10.49 -11.13 3.37
CA TYR A 121 11.58 -10.23 3.76
C TYR A 121 12.91 -10.96 3.87
N TYR A 122 12.91 -12.18 4.42
CA TYR A 122 14.12 -13.00 4.51
C TYR A 122 14.70 -13.32 3.13
N ASP A 123 13.86 -13.68 2.16
CA ASP A 123 14.29 -13.91 0.78
C ASP A 123 14.81 -12.62 0.12
N LEU A 124 14.23 -11.45 0.41
CA LEU A 124 14.74 -10.17 -0.06
C LEU A 124 16.14 -9.86 0.48
N VAL A 125 16.37 -10.00 1.79
CA VAL A 125 17.70 -9.70 2.38
C VAL A 125 18.76 -10.70 1.95
N THR A 126 18.37 -11.94 1.64
CA THR A 126 19.27 -12.99 1.13
C THR A 126 19.37 -13.04 -0.40
N ASN A 127 18.80 -12.07 -1.12
CA ASN A 127 18.82 -11.97 -2.59
C ASN A 127 18.24 -13.20 -3.30
N ARG A 128 17.19 -13.81 -2.75
CA ARG A 128 16.50 -14.99 -3.29
C ARG A 128 15.23 -14.62 -4.03
N LEU A 129 15.40 -13.81 -5.09
CA LEU A 129 14.31 -13.33 -5.95
C LEU A 129 14.55 -13.78 -7.39
N ASN A 130 13.49 -14.24 -8.05
CA ASN A 130 13.51 -14.55 -9.47
C ASN A 130 13.21 -13.28 -10.29
N VAL A 131 14.27 -12.57 -10.67
CA VAL A 131 14.22 -11.32 -11.41
C VAL A 131 15.29 -11.31 -12.51
N SER A 132 15.22 -10.38 -13.45
CA SER A 132 16.25 -10.20 -14.48
C SER A 132 17.61 -9.83 -13.88
N ASP A 133 18.71 -10.15 -14.58
CA ASP A 133 20.07 -9.85 -14.13
C ASP A 133 20.27 -8.38 -13.76
N ALA A 134 19.73 -7.45 -14.57
CA ALA A 134 19.81 -6.02 -14.30
C ALA A 134 19.15 -5.64 -12.95
N ASN A 135 17.99 -6.21 -12.64
CA ASN A 135 17.30 -5.98 -11.38
C ASN A 135 18.01 -6.69 -10.22
N TYR A 136 18.52 -7.90 -10.44
CA TYR A 136 19.30 -8.62 -9.44
C TYR A 136 20.52 -7.82 -8.97
N MET A 137 21.24 -7.18 -9.91
CA MET A 137 22.40 -6.35 -9.57
C MET A 137 22.01 -5.15 -8.71
N LYS A 138 20.93 -4.43 -9.05
CA LYS A 138 20.41 -3.31 -8.26
C LYS A 138 20.02 -3.75 -6.84
N ILE A 139 19.24 -4.82 -6.73
CA ILE A 139 18.77 -5.37 -5.45
C ILE A 139 19.94 -5.85 -4.58
N SER A 140 20.93 -6.48 -5.19
CA SER A 140 22.11 -6.98 -4.47
C SER A 140 23.01 -5.83 -3.98
N SER A 141 23.06 -4.71 -4.71
CA SER A 141 23.75 -3.48 -4.28
C SER A 141 22.94 -2.61 -3.32
N SER A 142 21.67 -2.95 -3.09
CA SER A 142 20.76 -2.17 -2.26
C SER A 142 21.22 -2.15 -0.81
N GLU A 143 21.57 -0.96 -0.32
CA GLU A 143 22.00 -0.75 1.06
C GLU A 143 20.84 -0.93 2.05
N ARG A 144 19.61 -0.74 1.57
CA ARG A 144 18.41 -0.70 2.41
C ARG A 144 17.29 -1.50 1.80
N LYS A 145 16.75 -2.41 2.62
CA LYS A 145 15.71 -3.33 2.24
C LYS A 145 14.57 -3.22 3.24
N TYR A 146 13.35 -3.11 2.72
CA TYR A 146 12.14 -2.96 3.54
C TYR A 146 11.04 -3.88 3.06
N LEU A 147 10.11 -4.20 3.96
CA LEU A 147 8.83 -4.79 3.61
C LEU A 147 7.71 -3.87 4.07
N PHE A 148 6.76 -3.59 3.17
CA PHE A 148 5.58 -2.79 3.43
C PHE A 148 4.34 -3.68 3.39
N TYR A 149 3.65 -3.76 4.51
CA TYR A 149 2.37 -4.43 4.62
C TYR A 149 1.25 -3.41 4.42
N VAL A 150 0.48 -3.54 3.34
CA VAL A 150 -0.57 -2.58 2.99
C VAL A 150 -1.94 -3.21 3.20
N THR A 151 -2.77 -2.64 4.08
CA THR A 151 -4.08 -3.25 4.37
C THR A 151 -5.24 -2.27 4.36
N ALA A 152 -6.48 -2.76 4.41
CA ALA A 152 -7.67 -1.90 4.56
C ALA A 152 -7.97 -1.49 6.02
N HIS A 153 -7.13 -1.89 6.99
CA HIS A 153 -7.30 -1.57 8.40
C HIS A 153 -7.22 -0.06 8.66
N TYR A 154 -7.92 0.39 9.70
CA TYR A 154 -7.87 1.78 10.17
C TYR A 154 -6.65 2.08 11.05
N ALA A 155 -6.11 1.04 11.69
CA ALA A 155 -4.97 1.12 12.58
C ALA A 155 -3.98 0.00 12.26
N LEU A 156 -2.74 0.20 12.71
CA LEU A 156 -1.63 -0.74 12.57
C LEU A 156 -2.05 -2.13 13.09
N PRO A 157 -2.08 -3.19 12.25
CA PRO A 157 -2.31 -4.56 12.69
C PRO A 157 -1.06 -5.06 13.43
N ARG A 158 -0.91 -4.62 14.69
CA ARG A 158 0.31 -4.82 15.48
C ARG A 158 0.68 -6.29 15.62
N ALA A 159 -0.30 -7.17 15.85
CA ALA A 159 -0.08 -8.60 16.02
C ALA A 159 0.61 -9.21 14.80
N ASP A 160 0.08 -8.98 13.60
CA ASP A 160 0.61 -9.51 12.34
C ASP A 160 2.07 -9.13 12.12
N ILE A 161 2.41 -7.86 12.34
CA ILE A 161 3.77 -7.35 12.10
C ILE A 161 4.72 -7.80 13.20
N GLN A 162 4.24 -7.86 14.45
CA GLN A 162 5.05 -8.29 15.59
C GLN A 162 5.45 -9.76 15.47
N GLU A 163 4.52 -10.63 15.10
CA GLU A 163 4.77 -12.05 14.81
C GLU A 163 5.89 -12.21 13.77
N SER A 164 5.78 -11.49 12.65
CA SER A 164 6.80 -11.52 11.58
C SER A 164 8.15 -10.99 12.05
N ALA A 165 8.16 -9.89 12.81
CA ALA A 165 9.39 -9.30 13.33
C ALA A 165 10.13 -10.24 14.32
N GLU A 166 9.38 -10.96 15.16
CA GLU A 166 9.92 -11.94 16.10
C GLU A 166 10.52 -13.14 15.38
N LEU A 167 9.86 -13.65 14.33
CA LEU A 167 10.37 -14.74 13.51
C LEU A 167 11.64 -14.36 12.75
N LEU A 168 11.70 -13.13 12.21
CA LEU A 168 12.91 -12.59 11.57
C LEU A 168 14.07 -12.48 12.55
N ARG A 169 13.81 -12.00 13.76
CA ARG A 169 14.83 -11.92 14.82
C ARG A 169 15.38 -13.31 15.16
N ASN A 170 14.50 -14.31 15.28
CA ASN A 170 14.90 -15.71 15.53
C ASN A 170 15.74 -16.31 14.39
N LYS A 171 15.57 -15.79 13.16
CA LYS A 171 16.39 -16.14 11.98
C LYS A 171 17.68 -15.33 11.84
N GLY A 172 18.02 -14.50 12.83
CA GLY A 172 19.28 -13.72 12.86
C GLY A 172 19.23 -12.40 12.07
N VAL A 173 18.03 -11.95 11.66
CA VAL A 173 17.86 -10.61 11.08
C VAL A 173 17.81 -9.60 12.22
N ASN A 174 18.93 -8.91 12.43
CA ASN A 174 19.02 -7.80 13.38
C ASN A 174 18.12 -6.64 12.92
N GLU A 175 17.60 -5.85 13.86
CA GLU A 175 16.74 -4.70 13.58
C GLU A 175 15.46 -5.01 12.78
N SER A 176 14.89 -6.21 12.94
CA SER A 176 13.66 -6.63 12.25
C SER A 176 12.46 -5.68 12.46
N TYR A 177 12.44 -4.91 13.56
CA TYR A 177 11.41 -3.90 13.82
C TYR A 177 11.58 -2.63 12.97
N ASN A 178 12.77 -2.37 12.43
CA ASN A 178 13.08 -1.19 11.62
C ASN A 178 12.82 -1.41 10.12
N CYS A 179 12.67 -2.66 9.68
CA CYS A 179 12.52 -3.00 8.27
C CYS A 179 11.07 -3.28 7.84
N LEU A 180 10.18 -3.57 8.80
CA LEU A 180 8.76 -3.83 8.55
C LEU A 180 7.93 -2.57 8.78
N PHE A 181 7.27 -2.11 7.73
CA PHE A 181 6.38 -0.97 7.75
C PHE A 181 4.97 -1.40 7.39
N TRP A 182 3.98 -0.66 7.89
CA TRP A 182 2.59 -0.82 7.48
C TRP A 182 1.97 0.50 7.07
N THR A 183 1.14 0.47 6.03
CA THR A 183 0.24 1.56 5.70
C THR A 183 -1.14 1.03 5.32
N SER A 184 -2.11 1.94 5.18
CA SER A 184 -3.48 1.62 4.83
C SER A 184 -3.82 2.09 3.43
N TRP A 185 -4.56 1.27 2.67
CA TRP A 185 -5.18 1.70 1.41
C TRP A 185 -5.99 2.99 1.56
N ARG A 186 -6.55 3.22 2.75
CA ARG A 186 -7.34 4.41 3.07
C ARG A 186 -6.53 5.71 3.05
N LYS A 187 -5.20 5.63 3.05
CA LYS A 187 -4.31 6.78 2.98
C LYS A 187 -4.06 7.24 1.54
N VAL A 188 -4.35 6.41 0.53
CA VAL A 188 -4.12 6.77 -0.87
C VAL A 188 -4.94 8.01 -1.25
N ASN A 189 -6.19 8.16 -0.79
CA ASN A 189 -6.95 9.37 -1.11
C ASN A 189 -6.28 10.65 -0.59
N SER A 190 -5.79 10.62 0.66
CA SER A 190 -5.14 11.78 1.28
C SER A 190 -3.81 12.17 0.64
N ILE A 191 -3.14 11.25 -0.08
CA ILE A 191 -1.88 11.57 -0.75
C ILE A 191 -2.08 12.04 -2.19
N ILE A 192 -3.15 11.62 -2.87
CA ILE A 192 -3.42 12.01 -4.27
C ILE A 192 -4.22 13.30 -4.40
N GLU A 193 -5.09 13.63 -3.43
CA GLU A 193 -5.90 14.86 -3.47
C GLU A 193 -5.06 16.15 -3.62
N PRO A 194 -3.98 16.35 -2.82
CA PRO A 194 -3.12 17.52 -3.01
C PRO A 194 -2.44 17.56 -4.38
N GLN A 195 -2.14 16.40 -4.96
CA GLN A 195 -1.47 16.31 -6.27
C GLN A 195 -2.42 16.65 -7.41
N ILE A 196 -3.70 16.29 -7.28
CA ILE A 196 -4.76 16.66 -8.23
C ILE A 196 -5.03 18.17 -8.20
N ALA A 197 -4.94 18.79 -7.00
CA ALA A 197 -5.17 20.22 -6.81
C ALA A 197 -3.96 21.10 -7.18
N ASP A 198 -2.77 20.52 -7.29
CA ASP A 198 -1.54 21.22 -7.65
C ASP A 198 -1.57 21.65 -9.13
N SER A 199 -1.46 22.97 -9.36
CA SER A 199 -1.44 23.56 -10.70
C SER A 199 -0.20 23.20 -11.52
N GLU A 200 0.88 22.76 -10.87
CA GLU A 200 2.09 22.26 -11.54
C GLU A 200 1.94 20.80 -11.97
N THR A 201 0.82 20.14 -11.67
CA THR A 201 0.57 18.76 -12.08
C THR A 201 0.15 18.68 -13.54
N ASP A 202 0.86 17.84 -14.29
CA ASP A 202 0.54 17.64 -15.70
C ASP A 202 -0.83 16.97 -15.86
N THR A 203 -1.50 17.29 -16.96
CA THR A 203 -2.87 16.84 -17.24
C THR A 203 -3.01 15.31 -17.21
N MET A 204 -2.00 14.55 -17.62
CA MET A 204 -2.07 13.10 -17.63
C MET A 204 -2.02 12.53 -16.22
N THR A 205 -1.10 13.02 -15.38
CA THR A 205 -1.04 12.68 -13.96
C THR A 205 -2.35 13.03 -13.26
N VAL A 206 -2.91 14.22 -13.49
CA VAL A 206 -4.21 14.61 -12.91
C VAL A 206 -5.32 13.61 -13.28
N ARG A 207 -5.40 13.18 -14.54
CA ARG A 207 -6.40 12.20 -14.99
C ARG A 207 -6.23 10.84 -14.30
N LEU A 208 -5.00 10.31 -14.31
CA LEU A 208 -4.68 9.03 -13.66
C LEU A 208 -5.03 9.04 -12.17
N LEU A 209 -4.66 10.09 -11.46
CA LEU A 209 -4.96 10.23 -10.02
C LEU A 209 -6.46 10.46 -9.77
N THR A 210 -7.16 11.15 -10.67
CA THR A 210 -8.62 11.34 -10.57
C THR A 210 -9.37 10.02 -10.74
N ASP A 211 -9.00 9.22 -11.72
CA ASP A 211 -9.60 7.89 -11.92
C ASP A 211 -9.33 6.98 -10.72
N LEU A 212 -8.11 7.04 -10.16
CA LEU A 212 -7.75 6.27 -8.96
C LEU A 212 -8.60 6.70 -7.77
N ARG A 213 -8.80 8.01 -7.59
CA ARG A 213 -9.67 8.54 -6.54
C ARG A 213 -11.10 7.99 -6.69
N LEU A 214 -11.67 8.05 -7.88
CA LEU A 214 -13.02 7.55 -8.14
C LEU A 214 -13.15 6.06 -7.82
N LEU A 215 -12.14 5.25 -8.18
CA LEU A 215 -12.08 3.83 -7.84
C LEU A 215 -12.06 3.61 -6.31
N LEU A 216 -11.22 4.35 -5.57
CA LEU A 216 -11.12 4.22 -4.12
C LEU A 216 -12.42 4.60 -3.41
N HIS A 217 -13.12 5.62 -3.90
CA HIS A 217 -14.46 5.98 -3.43
C HIS A 217 -15.44 4.82 -3.66
N ARG A 218 -15.47 4.25 -4.87
CA ARG A 218 -16.32 3.10 -5.20
C ARG A 218 -16.05 1.91 -4.26
N LYS A 219 -14.78 1.62 -3.99
CA LYS A 219 -14.34 0.55 -3.08
C LYS A 219 -14.48 0.90 -1.58
N ARG A 220 -14.98 2.09 -1.23
CA ARG A 220 -15.11 2.55 0.17
C ARG A 220 -13.78 2.55 0.93
N LEU A 221 -12.69 2.78 0.20
CA LEU A 221 -11.33 2.94 0.71
C LEU A 221 -11.00 4.41 0.97
N VAL A 222 -12.01 5.20 1.32
CA VAL A 222 -11.87 6.58 1.77
C VAL A 222 -12.12 6.67 3.27
N PRO A 223 -11.39 7.52 4.01
CA PRO A 223 -11.66 7.75 5.43
C PRO A 223 -13.08 8.29 5.65
N PHE A 224 -13.66 7.99 6.81
CA PHE A 224 -14.88 8.65 7.24
C PHE A 224 -14.64 10.16 7.42
N GLN A 225 -15.40 10.99 6.71
CA GLN A 225 -15.26 12.45 6.73
C GLN A 225 -16.17 13.14 7.77
N GLY A 226 -16.79 12.39 8.67
CA GLY A 226 -17.74 12.95 9.62
C GLY A 226 -19.16 13.09 9.05
N PHE A 227 -20.02 13.72 9.84
CA PHE A 227 -21.36 14.13 9.45
C PHE A 227 -21.34 15.60 9.07
N LYS A 228 -22.09 15.99 8.03
CA LYS A 228 -22.37 17.41 7.80
C LYS A 228 -23.44 17.87 8.78
N ALA A 229 -23.23 19.04 9.38
CA ALA A 229 -24.28 19.72 10.13
C ALA A 229 -25.45 20.00 9.19
N VAL A 230 -26.68 19.88 9.71
CA VAL A 230 -27.88 20.28 8.97
C VAL A 230 -27.95 21.81 9.04
N ASP A 231 -27.97 22.47 7.89
CA ASP A 231 -28.12 23.93 7.81
C ASP A 231 -29.54 24.29 8.27
N SER A 232 -29.64 24.80 9.50
CA SER A 232 -30.81 25.40 10.15
C SER A 232 -32.03 24.51 10.42
N PHE A 233 -32.57 24.67 11.63
CA PHE A 233 -33.85 24.10 12.05
C PHE A 233 -34.99 25.02 11.58
N ASP A 234 -35.76 24.61 10.58
CA ASP A 234 -37.09 25.18 10.39
C ASP A 234 -37.98 24.71 11.54
N ALA A 235 -38.63 25.65 12.23
CA ALA A 235 -39.49 25.38 13.39
C ALA A 235 -40.66 24.41 13.09
N ASP A 236 -41.02 24.24 11.81
CA ASP A 236 -42.03 23.29 11.33
C ASP A 236 -41.49 21.86 11.11
N GLY A 237 -40.17 21.66 11.21
CA GLY A 237 -39.49 20.40 10.90
C GLY A 237 -39.60 19.30 11.96
N LEU A 238 -39.94 19.65 13.22
CA LEU A 238 -39.88 18.74 14.38
C LEU A 238 -40.77 17.49 14.29
N ASN A 239 -41.66 17.39 13.29
CA ASN A 239 -42.52 16.23 13.05
C ASN A 239 -41.96 15.19 12.06
N ARG A 240 -40.68 15.30 11.65
CA ARG A 240 -40.03 14.28 10.80
C ARG A 240 -38.73 13.78 11.44
N PRO A 241 -38.44 12.47 11.41
CA PRO A 241 -37.15 11.97 11.84
C PRO A 241 -36.06 12.50 10.90
N PHE A 242 -35.11 13.27 11.45
CA PHE A 242 -33.94 13.72 10.71
C PHE A 242 -32.80 12.75 10.93
N PHE A 243 -32.17 12.35 9.84
CA PHE A 243 -30.97 11.52 9.87
C PHE A 243 -29.79 12.35 9.35
N TRP A 244 -28.70 12.32 10.11
CA TRP A 244 -27.42 12.87 9.69
C TRP A 244 -27.00 12.27 8.36
N ARG A 245 -26.53 13.11 7.43
CA ARG A 245 -25.91 12.65 6.19
C ARG A 245 -24.40 12.61 6.36
N GLN A 246 -23.77 11.53 5.89
CA GLN A 246 -22.32 11.43 5.84
C GLN A 246 -21.75 12.50 4.91
N ALA A 247 -20.68 13.18 5.34
CA ALA A 247 -19.96 14.11 4.48
C ALA A 247 -19.29 13.36 3.30
N GLY A 248 -19.46 13.88 2.08
CA GLY A 248 -18.83 13.33 0.87
C GLY A 248 -19.61 12.19 0.18
N ALA A 249 -20.82 11.86 0.62
CA ALA A 249 -21.73 10.97 -0.11
C ALA A 249 -22.52 11.78 -1.16
N GLU A 250 -21.95 12.01 -2.33
CA GLU A 250 -22.73 12.41 -3.51
C GLU A 250 -23.19 11.13 -4.22
N PHE A 251 -24.51 10.92 -4.29
CA PHE A 251 -25.17 9.87 -5.06
C PHE A 251 -25.57 10.42 -6.42
#